data_AF-A0A7Y4NR32-F1
#
_entry.id   AF-A0A7Y4NR32-F1
#
_cell.length_a   1.000
_cell.length_b   1.000
_cell.length_c   1.000
_cell.angle_alpha   90.00
_cell.angle_beta   90.00
_cell.angle_gamma   90.00
#
_symmetry.space_group_name_H-M   'P 1'
#
loop_
_entity.id
_entity.type
_entity.pdbx_description
1 polymer ?
#
loop_
_entity_poly.entity_id
_entity_poly.type
_entity_poly.pdbx_seq_one_letter_code
_entity_poly.pdbx_strand_id
1 'polypeptide(L)'
;MTVNSNQVRAKAKAFVDALAGMTARQREQEPSPHYVESYNQLLALAKEAAPNIDPRLWPSRVDYHPAAGASAQVKYVELHTYAGEILNLLPRQLGMVAIR
;
A
#
# COMPACT_ATOMS: atom_id res chain seq x y z
N MET A 1 -3.00 20.29 3.86
CA MET A 1 -2.90 19.52 5.12
C MET A 1 -1.62 18.72 5.03
N THR A 2 -0.80 18.65 6.08
CA THR A 2 0.45 17.87 6.04
C THR A 2 0.14 16.39 6.22
N VAL A 3 0.34 15.57 5.18
CA VAL A 3 0.13 14.13 5.28
C VAL A 3 1.19 13.53 6.21
N ASN A 4 0.76 12.98 7.35
CA ASN A 4 1.67 12.48 8.36
C ASN A 4 2.17 11.07 7.99
N SER A 5 3.46 10.94 7.68
CA SER A 5 4.09 9.69 7.23
C SER A 5 3.89 8.53 8.22
N ASN A 6 3.77 8.80 9.54
CA ASN A 6 3.47 7.75 10.52
C ASN A 6 2.02 7.25 10.41
N GLN A 7 1.06 8.12 10.09
CA GLN A 7 -0.34 7.71 9.85
C GLN A 7 -0.46 6.88 8.57
N VAL A 8 0.25 7.27 7.51
CA VAL A 8 0.27 6.48 6.26
C VAL A 8 0.97 5.15 6.47
N ARG A 9 2.09 5.12 7.20
CA ARG A 9 2.78 3.89 7.55
C ARG A 9 1.93 2.95 8.43
N ALA A 10 1.13 3.50 9.34
CA ALA A 10 0.16 2.73 10.13
C ALA A 10 -0.96 2.15 9.25
N LYS A 11 -1.50 2.93 8.29
CA LYS A 11 -2.45 2.44 7.28
C LYS A 11 -1.84 1.33 6.41
N ALA A 12 -0.61 1.49 5.95
CA ALA A 12 0.10 0.45 5.19
C ALA A 12 0.26 -0.84 6.00
N LYS A 13 0.67 -0.74 7.28
CA LYS A 13 0.76 -1.90 8.16
C LYS A 13 -0.59 -2.58 8.34
N ALA A 14 -1.66 -1.83 8.63
CA ALA A 14 -3.00 -2.39 8.81
C ALA A 14 -3.52 -3.10 7.55
N PHE A 15 -3.21 -2.57 6.36
CA PHE A 15 -3.56 -3.21 5.08
C PHE A 15 -2.78 -4.51 4.86
N VAL A 16 -1.47 -4.52 5.14
CA VAL A 16 -0.63 -5.73 5.10
C VAL A 16 -1.12 -6.77 6.10
N ASP A 17 -1.40 -6.38 7.35
CA ASP A 17 -1.91 -7.27 8.41
C ASP A 17 -3.28 -7.89 8.03
N ALA A 18 -4.18 -7.11 7.42
CA ALA A 18 -5.49 -7.60 6.97
C ALA A 18 -5.36 -8.66 5.86
N LEU A 19 -4.48 -8.43 4.88
CA LEU A 19 -4.19 -9.42 3.84
C LEU A 19 -3.40 -10.62 4.39
N ALA A 20 -2.56 -10.43 5.41
CA ALA A 20 -1.88 -11.52 6.11
C ALA A 20 -2.86 -12.42 6.90
N GLY A 21 -4.03 -11.90 7.30
CA GLY A 21 -5.12 -12.69 7.88
C GLY A 21 -5.82 -13.64 6.88
N MET A 22 -5.67 -13.42 5.57
CA MET A 22 -6.28 -14.28 4.54
C MET A 22 -5.53 -15.61 4.39
N THR A 23 -6.30 -16.69 4.17
CA THR A 23 -5.74 -18.02 3.81
C THR A 23 -5.05 -17.97 2.45
N ALA A 24 -4.11 -18.89 2.19
CA ALA A 24 -3.41 -18.96 0.90
C ALA A 24 -4.37 -19.00 -0.31
N ARG A 25 -5.43 -19.82 -0.24
CA ARG A 25 -6.46 -19.93 -1.28
C ARG A 25 -7.28 -18.65 -1.48
N GLN A 26 -7.42 -17.79 -0.47
CA GLN A 26 -8.03 -16.47 -0.63
C GLN A 26 -7.05 -15.48 -1.27
N ARG A 27 -5.75 -15.55 -0.93
CA ARG A 27 -4.74 -14.65 -1.49
C ARG A 27 -4.47 -14.85 -2.98
N GLU A 28 -4.80 -16.01 -3.52
CA GLU A 28 -4.71 -16.31 -4.95
C GLU A 28 -5.88 -15.76 -5.78
N GLN A 29 -6.94 -15.25 -5.13
CA GLN A 29 -8.10 -14.66 -5.78
C GLN A 29 -7.83 -13.21 -6.18
N GLU A 30 -8.59 -12.74 -7.17
CA GLU A 30 -8.62 -11.35 -7.58
C GLU A 30 -9.28 -10.49 -6.48
N PRO A 31 -8.75 -9.30 -6.19
CA PRO A 31 -9.29 -8.43 -5.15
C PRO A 31 -10.59 -7.78 -5.60
N SER A 32 -11.48 -7.53 -4.63
CA SER A 32 -12.65 -6.70 -4.91
C SER A 32 -12.21 -5.26 -5.26
N PRO A 33 -12.98 -4.54 -6.10
CA PRO A 33 -12.67 -3.15 -6.47
C PRO A 33 -12.29 -2.26 -5.28
N HIS A 34 -12.99 -2.42 -4.15
CA HIS A 34 -12.75 -1.66 -2.93
C HIS A 34 -11.34 -1.84 -2.32
N TYR A 35 -10.76 -3.04 -2.42
CA TYR A 35 -9.37 -3.27 -1.98
C TYR A 35 -8.36 -2.57 -2.89
N VAL A 36 -8.65 -2.52 -4.20
CA VAL A 36 -7.82 -1.83 -5.19
C VAL A 36 -7.90 -0.32 -5.01
N GLU A 37 -9.09 0.24 -4.78
CA GLU A 37 -9.26 1.64 -4.37
C GLU A 37 -8.44 1.97 -3.13
N SER A 38 -8.57 1.15 -2.09
CA SER A 38 -7.89 1.34 -0.80
C SER A 38 -6.37 1.30 -0.94
N TYR A 39 -5.83 0.39 -1.76
CA TYR A 39 -4.41 0.33 -2.11
C TYR A 39 -3.96 1.58 -2.90
N ASN A 40 -4.71 1.98 -3.93
CA ASN A 40 -4.35 3.13 -4.75
C ASN A 40 -4.40 4.46 -3.95
N GLN A 41 -5.34 4.59 -3.01
CA GLN A 41 -5.39 5.69 -2.05
C GLN A 41 -4.19 5.66 -1.09
N LEU A 42 -3.82 4.48 -0.58
CA LEU A 42 -2.63 4.32 0.26
C LEU A 42 -1.35 4.73 -0.50
N LEU A 43 -1.20 4.31 -1.76
CA LEU A 43 -0.07 4.66 -2.63
C LEU A 43 0.02 6.17 -2.88
N ALA A 44 -1.11 6.85 -3.12
CA ALA A 44 -1.16 8.30 -3.27
C ALA A 44 -0.72 9.02 -1.98
N LEU A 45 -1.31 8.65 -0.84
CA LEU A 45 -0.94 9.20 0.47
C LEU A 45 0.53 8.94 0.83
N ALA A 46 1.10 7.81 0.42
CA ALA A 46 2.50 7.48 0.69
C ALA A 46 3.46 8.35 -0.13
N LYS A 47 3.14 8.60 -1.41
CA LYS A 47 3.87 9.53 -2.27
C LYS A 47 3.81 10.96 -1.74
N GLU A 48 2.64 11.42 -1.28
CA GLU A 48 2.48 12.73 -0.63
C GLU A 48 3.23 12.85 0.70
N ALA A 49 3.30 11.76 1.48
CA ALA A 49 3.96 11.73 2.79
C ALA A 49 5.49 11.56 2.72
N ALA A 50 6.04 11.22 1.55
CA ALA A 50 7.47 11.00 1.32
C ALA A 50 7.91 11.44 -0.09
N PRO A 51 7.78 12.74 -0.44
CA PRO A 51 8.07 13.25 -1.78
C PRO A 51 9.56 13.17 -2.16
N ASN A 52 10.45 12.90 -1.20
CA ASN A 52 11.90 12.77 -1.39
C ASN A 52 12.33 11.36 -1.82
N ILE A 53 11.41 10.38 -1.90
CA ILE A 53 11.71 9.01 -2.37
C ILE A 53 11.61 8.99 -3.90
N ASP A 54 12.59 8.34 -4.58
CA ASP A 54 12.59 8.20 -6.04
C ASP A 54 11.24 7.63 -6.54
N PRO A 55 10.55 8.34 -7.46
CA PRO A 55 9.32 7.88 -8.10
C PRO A 55 9.33 6.44 -8.61
N ARG A 56 10.50 5.92 -9.01
CA ARG A 56 10.69 4.56 -9.55
C ARG A 56 10.69 3.45 -8.51
N LEU A 57 10.90 3.77 -7.23
CA LEU A 57 10.87 2.80 -6.14
C LEU A 57 9.45 2.46 -5.70
N TRP A 58 8.48 3.31 -6.02
CA TRP A 58 7.08 3.08 -5.65
C TRP A 58 6.45 2.00 -6.52
N PRO A 59 5.67 1.08 -5.94
CA PRO A 59 4.93 0.11 -6.73
C PRO A 59 3.92 0.79 -7.66
N SER A 60 3.57 0.08 -8.72
CA SER A 60 2.60 0.53 -9.72
C SER A 60 1.23 0.76 -9.11
N ARG A 61 0.49 1.71 -9.68
CA ARG A 61 -0.96 1.79 -9.48
C ARG A 61 -1.58 0.51 -10.03
N VAL A 62 -2.56 -0.06 -9.34
CA VAL A 62 -3.35 -1.17 -9.86
C VAL A 62 -4.57 -0.59 -10.56
N ASP A 63 -4.66 -0.77 -11.87
CA ASP A 63 -5.82 -0.35 -12.63
C ASP A 63 -6.96 -1.37 -12.49
N TYR A 64 -8.19 -0.85 -12.38
CA TYR A 64 -9.41 -1.64 -12.37
C TYR A 64 -10.50 -0.88 -13.13
N HIS A 65 -11.34 -1.59 -13.88
CA HIS A 65 -12.40 -0.99 -14.69
C HIS A 65 -13.78 -1.39 -14.15
N PRO A 66 -14.42 -0.57 -13.28
CA PRO A 66 -15.69 -0.93 -12.65
C PRO A 66 -16.85 -1.11 -13.63
N ALA A 67 -16.77 -0.52 -14.83
CA ALA A 67 -17.87 -0.47 -15.79
C ALA A 67 -18.09 -1.76 -16.63
N ALA A 68 -17.16 -2.73 -16.59
CA ALA A 68 -17.13 -3.84 -17.56
C ALA A 68 -17.17 -5.25 -16.93
N GLY A 69 -17.41 -5.36 -15.61
CA GLY A 69 -17.21 -6.62 -14.89
C GLY A 69 -15.76 -7.12 -14.91
N ALA A 70 -14.83 -6.27 -15.33
CA ALA A 70 -13.41 -6.58 -15.40
C ALA A 70 -12.83 -6.68 -13.98
N SER A 71 -12.25 -7.83 -13.67
CA SER A 71 -11.44 -7.99 -12.48
C SER A 71 -10.22 -7.06 -12.53
N ALA A 72 -9.68 -6.75 -11.37
CA ALA A 72 -8.31 -6.24 -11.32
C ALA A 72 -7.38 -7.39 -11.72
N GLN A 73 -6.50 -7.17 -12.70
CA GLN A 73 -5.56 -8.18 -13.22
C GLN A 73 -4.37 -8.42 -12.26
N VAL A 74 -4.65 -8.43 -10.96
CA VAL A 74 -3.71 -8.72 -9.86
C VAL A 74 -4.42 -9.59 -8.85
N LYS A 75 -3.67 -10.31 -8.03
CA LYS A 75 -4.17 -11.12 -6.92
C LYS A 75 -4.00 -10.41 -5.59
N TYR A 76 -4.73 -10.83 -4.57
CA TYR A 76 -4.53 -10.37 -3.19
C TYR A 76 -3.08 -10.56 -2.69
N VAL A 77 -2.36 -11.59 -3.15
CA VAL A 77 -0.92 -11.80 -2.84
C VAL A 77 -0.01 -10.72 -3.44
N GLU A 78 -0.36 -10.18 -4.61
CA GLU A 78 0.39 -9.10 -5.26
C GLU A 78 0.12 -7.77 -4.54
N LEU A 79 -1.15 -7.47 -4.23
CA LEU A 79 -1.52 -6.33 -3.38
C LEU A 79 -0.83 -6.35 -2.01
N HIS A 80 -0.71 -7.53 -1.38
CA HIS A 80 0.02 -7.68 -0.12
C HIS A 80 1.51 -7.34 -0.29
N THR A 81 2.13 -7.77 -1.40
CA THR A 81 3.53 -7.46 -1.73
C THR A 81 3.72 -5.95 -1.92
N TYR A 82 2.92 -5.32 -2.77
CA TYR A 82 2.99 -3.87 -3.02
C TYR A 82 2.73 -3.02 -1.77
N ALA A 83 1.78 -3.42 -0.92
CA ALA A 83 1.55 -2.74 0.36
C ALA A 83 2.73 -2.94 1.34
N GLY A 84 3.41 -4.09 1.30
CA GLY A 84 4.65 -4.35 2.02
C GLY A 84 5.81 -3.46 1.54
N GLU A 85 5.93 -3.24 0.24
CA GLU A 85 6.90 -2.30 -0.34
C GLU A 85 6.65 -0.87 0.14
N ILE A 86 5.40 -0.38 0.10
CA ILE A 86 5.01 0.92 0.67
C ILE A 86 5.40 1.02 2.16
N LEU A 87 5.14 -0.03 2.94
CA LEU A 87 5.45 -0.09 4.38
C LEU A 87 6.97 -0.05 4.67
N ASN A 88 7.78 -0.59 3.77
CA ASN A 88 9.24 -0.60 3.86
C ASN A 88 9.87 0.71 3.37
N LEU A 89 9.31 1.32 2.31
CA LEU A 89 9.74 2.61 1.78
C LEU A 89 9.46 3.77 2.75
N LEU A 90 8.34 3.74 3.46
CA LEU A 90 8.02 4.73 4.48
C LEU A 90 8.89 4.49 5.74
N PRO A 91 9.93 5.31 6.00
CA PRO A 91 10.78 5.10 7.15
C PRO A 91 9.94 5.19 8.41
N ARG A 92 10.13 4.24 9.33
CA ARG A 92 9.62 4.40 10.69
C ARG A 92 10.32 5.64 11.25
N GLN A 93 9.58 6.68 11.63
CA GLN A 93 10.14 7.75 12.46
C GLN A 93 10.42 7.18 13.86
N LEU A 94 11.50 6.41 13.95
CA LEU A 94 12.27 6.31 15.17
C LEU A 94 12.73 7.74 15.47
N GLY A 95 12.30 8.29 16.60
CA GLY A 95 12.71 9.63 17.00
C GLY A 95 14.24 9.68 17.02
N MET A 96 14.82 10.51 16.15
CA MET A 96 16.26 10.74 16.14
C MET A 96 16.66 11.40 17.45
N VAL A 97 17.04 10.58 18.43
CA VAL A 97 17.93 11.01 19.49
C VAL A 97 19.30 11.18 18.82
N ALA A 98 19.52 12.38 18.29
CA ALA A 98 20.84 12.81 17.85
C ALA A 98 21.72 12.93 19.11
N ILE A 99 22.45 11.86 19.42
CA ILE A 99 23.55 11.92 20.38
C ILE A 99 24.66 12.72 19.68
N ARG A 100 24.98 13.88 20.28
CA ARG A 100 26.07 14.78 19.86
C ARG A 100 27.43 14.22 20.26
#